data_AF-A0A917WBS9-F1
#
_entry.id   AF-A0A917WBS9-F1
#
_cell.length_a   1.000
_cell.length_b   1.000
_cell.length_c   1.000
_cell.angle_alpha   90.00
_cell.angle_beta   90.00
_cell.angle_gamma   90.00
#
_symmetry.space_group_name_H-M   'P 1'
#
loop_
_entity.id
_entity.type
_entity.pdbx_description
1 polymer ?
#
loop_
_entity_poly.entity_id
_entity_poly.type
_entity_poly.pdbx_seq_one_letter_code
_entity_poly.pdbx_strand_id
1 'polypeptide(L)'
;MLSRIAESLYWLGRHVERADCTARILDTYLHLLPTGSWQTDHQVIRSLVESMGLRGDTELEGADPSQLVRTLVFDPERPSSVSGALMAARDNARGVRDALPLDVWECLNVTWHGLRSRTSSGGGPHTYLRWVAERCAMSAGLVDEVMSHDEGWHFLAVGRALERADMTIRLLAAADSQTGSVPPWRALVSACGGWEPYVREHGGMVGQHTAAAFVLLDRRFPRSVLRSLTAAETSLAELEALSGSPVRDPRRDPSSARRIVGRTRTGLDYRTGTELPAELPTLLAALQRTVHSAHVAVSRSFFRRGDEVTWATIGAEQLAAQHLSAQHLSGQRRSAPGSPAAPAGSPASRPPVTLPVQPGAPVATAPALPGGLA
;
A
#
# COMPACT_ATOMS: atom_id res chain seq x y z
N MET A 1 -19.01 7.78 -8.51
CA MET A 1 -18.25 8.12 -7.27
C MET A 1 -17.14 9.16 -7.52
N LEU A 2 -16.76 10.00 -6.54
CA LEU A 2 -15.61 10.92 -6.69
C LEU A 2 -14.28 10.15 -6.72
N SER A 3 -13.39 10.49 -7.65
CA SER A 3 -12.10 9.82 -7.88
C SER A 3 -11.23 9.65 -6.61
N ARG A 4 -11.25 10.65 -5.72
CA ARG A 4 -10.56 10.57 -4.42
C ARG A 4 -11.15 9.53 -3.47
N ILE A 5 -12.47 9.38 -3.44
CA ILE A 5 -13.13 8.38 -2.58
C ILE A 5 -12.74 6.98 -3.06
N ALA A 6 -12.73 6.76 -4.37
CA ALA A 6 -12.34 5.49 -4.99
C ALA A 6 -10.89 5.13 -4.64
N GLU A 7 -9.98 6.10 -4.77
CA GLU A 7 -8.58 5.93 -4.41
C GLU A 7 -8.40 5.57 -2.93
N SER A 8 -9.07 6.28 -2.03
CA SER A 8 -8.97 6.01 -0.59
C SER A 8 -9.54 4.64 -0.20
N LEU A 9 -10.68 4.21 -0.77
CA LEU A 9 -11.22 2.87 -0.50
C LEU A 9 -10.35 1.76 -1.07
N TYR A 10 -9.78 1.94 -2.25
CA TYR A 10 -8.81 1.01 -2.83
C TYR A 10 -7.58 0.84 -1.93
N TRP A 11 -6.98 1.95 -1.50
CA TRP A 11 -5.82 1.90 -0.61
C TRP A 11 -6.16 1.38 0.78
N LEU A 12 -7.33 1.71 1.33
CA LEU A 12 -7.83 1.13 2.57
C LEU A 12 -7.83 -0.40 2.50
N GLY A 13 -8.39 -0.98 1.43
CA GLY A 13 -8.39 -2.43 1.21
C GLY A 13 -6.99 -3.04 1.17
N ARG A 14 -6.05 -2.39 0.47
CA ARG A 14 -4.65 -2.82 0.42
C ARG A 14 -3.97 -2.77 1.79
N HIS A 15 -4.15 -1.68 2.53
CA HIS A 15 -3.46 -1.48 3.80
C HIS A 15 -3.94 -2.43 4.89
N VAL A 16 -5.26 -2.71 4.97
CA VAL A 16 -5.79 -3.71 5.90
C VAL A 16 -5.27 -5.11 5.56
N GLU A 17 -5.27 -5.49 4.28
CA GLU A 17 -4.75 -6.78 3.85
C GLU A 17 -3.25 -6.91 4.13
N ARG A 18 -2.46 -5.85 3.86
CA ARG A 18 -1.02 -5.81 4.18
C ARG A 18 -0.77 -6.00 5.66
N ALA A 19 -1.51 -5.29 6.52
CA ALA A 19 -1.34 -5.41 7.97
C ALA A 19 -1.58 -6.84 8.46
N ASP A 20 -2.64 -7.49 7.98
CA ASP A 20 -2.93 -8.88 8.31
C ASP A 20 -1.86 -9.85 7.77
N CYS A 21 -1.48 -9.71 6.49
CA CYS A 21 -0.44 -10.55 5.88
C CYS A 21 0.90 -10.41 6.60
N THR A 22 1.36 -9.19 6.86
CA THR A 22 2.60 -8.93 7.61
C THR A 22 2.51 -9.51 9.02
N ALA A 23 1.38 -9.34 9.72
CA ALA A 23 1.20 -9.91 11.05
C ALA A 23 1.30 -11.44 11.05
N ARG A 24 0.64 -12.12 10.10
CA ARG A 24 0.68 -13.59 9.98
C ARG A 24 2.04 -14.12 9.59
N ILE A 25 2.73 -13.44 8.67
CA ILE A 25 4.10 -13.79 8.29
C ILE A 25 4.97 -13.70 9.54
N LEU A 26 5.02 -12.55 10.21
CA LEU A 26 5.85 -12.37 11.41
C LEU A 26 5.50 -13.37 12.51
N ASP A 27 4.21 -13.63 12.75
CA ASP A 27 3.77 -14.56 13.78
C ASP A 27 4.16 -16.01 13.49
N THR A 28 3.95 -16.44 12.24
CA THR A 28 4.32 -17.77 11.75
C THR A 28 5.81 -17.97 11.82
N TYR A 29 6.55 -16.93 11.44
CA TYR A 29 7.98 -16.91 11.62
C TYR A 29 8.22 -17.09 13.13
N LEU A 30 7.94 -16.14 14.03
CA LEU A 30 8.21 -16.27 15.48
C LEU A 30 7.86 -17.61 16.15
N HIS A 31 6.82 -18.34 15.69
CA HIS A 31 6.42 -19.66 16.22
C HIS A 31 7.15 -20.86 15.62
N LEU A 32 7.41 -20.87 14.31
CA LEU A 32 7.76 -22.12 13.61
C LEU A 32 9.26 -22.40 13.50
N LEU A 33 10.14 -21.40 13.60
CA LEU A 33 11.57 -21.72 13.67
C LEU A 33 11.97 -21.95 15.14
N PRO A 34 12.83 -22.96 15.40
CA PRO A 34 13.30 -23.29 16.73
C PRO A 34 13.81 -22.07 17.51
N THR A 35 13.53 -22.00 18.81
CA THR A 35 14.07 -20.98 19.71
C THR A 35 15.60 -20.91 19.53
N GLY A 36 16.13 -19.76 19.13
CA GLY A 36 17.56 -19.54 18.86
C GLY A 36 17.99 -19.64 17.39
N SER A 37 17.26 -20.34 16.51
CA SER A 37 17.59 -20.44 15.06
C SER A 37 17.49 -19.09 14.33
N TRP A 38 16.51 -18.28 14.73
CA TRP A 38 16.31 -16.89 14.31
C TRP A 38 17.51 -15.99 14.49
N GLN A 39 18.22 -16.18 15.61
CA GLN A 39 19.25 -15.25 16.11
C GLN A 39 20.59 -15.45 15.40
N THR A 40 20.74 -16.53 14.64
CA THR A 40 22.01 -16.90 13.99
C THR A 40 21.88 -17.10 12.48
N ASP A 41 20.66 -17.17 11.95
CA ASP A 41 20.44 -17.49 10.54
C ASP A 41 20.05 -16.24 9.72
N HIS A 42 21.06 -15.57 9.15
CA HIS A 42 20.86 -14.47 8.20
C HIS A 42 20.00 -14.86 6.98
N GLN A 43 19.85 -16.15 6.66
CA GLN A 43 18.95 -16.59 5.58
C GLN A 43 17.48 -16.33 5.93
N VAL A 44 17.11 -16.44 7.21
CA VAL A 44 15.75 -16.19 7.69
C VAL A 44 15.40 -14.71 7.58
N ILE A 45 16.28 -13.83 8.04
CA ILE A 45 16.13 -12.37 7.93
C ILE A 45 15.95 -11.98 6.46
N ARG A 46 16.84 -12.46 5.59
CA ARG A 46 16.79 -12.18 4.16
C ARG A 46 15.50 -12.69 3.52
N SER A 47 15.02 -13.87 3.89
CA SER A 47 13.77 -14.43 3.39
C SER A 47 12.56 -13.64 3.86
N LEU A 48 12.56 -13.20 5.12
CA LEU A 48 11.52 -12.35 5.66
C LEU A 48 11.48 -11.00 4.92
N VAL A 49 12.62 -10.31 4.81
CA VAL A 49 12.77 -9.06 4.05
C VAL A 49 12.33 -9.21 2.60
N GLU A 50 12.70 -10.33 1.95
CA GLU A 50 12.25 -10.67 0.60
C GLU A 50 10.74 -10.85 0.51
N SER A 51 10.13 -11.60 1.44
CA SER A 51 8.69 -11.87 1.46
C SER A 51 7.85 -10.60 1.61
N MET A 52 8.39 -9.58 2.29
CA MET A 52 7.77 -8.26 2.44
C MET A 52 8.12 -7.29 1.30
N GLY A 53 8.96 -7.71 0.35
CA GLY A 53 9.35 -6.88 -0.78
C GLY A 53 10.33 -5.75 -0.45
N LEU A 54 11.09 -5.89 0.62
CA LEU A 54 11.99 -4.87 1.16
C LEU A 54 13.46 -5.12 0.78
N ARG A 55 13.72 -5.90 -0.29
CA ARG A 55 15.08 -6.10 -0.82
C ARG A 55 15.70 -4.74 -1.19
N GLY A 56 16.94 -4.53 -0.74
CA GLY A 56 17.67 -3.27 -0.92
C GLY A 56 17.50 -2.27 0.24
N ASP A 57 16.67 -2.58 1.25
CA ASP A 57 16.65 -1.82 2.49
C ASP A 57 17.83 -2.25 3.38
N THR A 58 18.96 -1.57 3.23
CA THR A 58 20.20 -1.90 3.93
C THR A 58 20.09 -1.82 5.45
N GLU A 59 19.16 -1.00 5.97
CA GLU A 59 18.91 -0.90 7.41
C GLU A 59 18.28 -2.18 7.94
N LEU A 60 17.29 -2.73 7.22
CA LEU A 60 16.60 -3.95 7.60
C LEU A 60 17.38 -5.22 7.28
N GLU A 61 18.14 -5.23 6.18
CA GLU A 61 18.99 -6.37 5.80
C GLU A 61 20.16 -6.57 6.78
N GLY A 62 20.67 -5.48 7.36
CA GLY A 62 21.73 -5.50 8.37
C GLY A 62 21.23 -5.57 9.82
N ALA A 63 19.91 -5.53 10.05
CA ALA A 63 19.35 -5.51 11.39
C ALA A 63 19.46 -6.87 12.08
N ASP A 64 19.67 -6.84 13.39
CA ASP A 64 19.44 -8.00 14.24
C ASP A 64 17.96 -8.44 14.17
N PRO A 65 17.63 -9.74 14.21
CA PRO A 65 16.25 -10.23 14.12
C PRO A 65 15.28 -9.56 15.10
N SER A 66 15.72 -9.26 16.33
CA SER A 66 14.85 -8.63 17.32
C SER A 66 14.49 -7.20 16.92
N GLN A 67 15.45 -6.45 16.37
CA GLN A 67 15.24 -5.11 15.84
C GLN A 67 14.39 -5.14 14.58
N LEU A 68 14.63 -6.08 13.66
CA LEU A 68 13.84 -6.26 12.45
C LEU A 68 12.36 -6.49 12.78
N VAL A 69 12.07 -7.45 13.66
CA VAL A 69 10.69 -7.73 14.10
C VAL A 69 10.10 -6.49 14.79
N ARG A 70 10.83 -5.85 15.70
CA ARG A 70 10.33 -4.64 16.38
C ARG A 70 9.96 -3.54 15.39
N THR A 71 10.79 -3.30 14.38
CA THR A 71 10.54 -2.30 13.34
C THR A 71 9.31 -2.66 12.50
N LEU A 72 9.22 -3.90 12.02
CA LEU A 72 8.12 -4.35 11.16
C LEU A 72 6.78 -4.49 11.91
N VAL A 73 6.80 -4.64 13.23
CA VAL A 73 5.59 -4.65 14.04
C VAL A 73 5.18 -3.24 14.45
N PHE A 74 6.10 -2.46 15.03
CA PHE A 74 5.73 -1.31 15.84
C PHE A 74 5.95 0.06 15.19
N ASP A 75 6.71 0.17 14.11
CA ASP A 75 7.08 1.48 13.54
C ASP A 75 5.93 2.11 12.73
N PRO A 76 5.23 3.15 13.21
CA PRO A 76 4.11 3.74 12.49
C PRO A 76 4.52 4.54 11.24
N GLU A 77 5.80 4.95 11.14
CA GLU A 77 6.28 5.77 10.02
C GLU A 77 6.60 4.92 8.79
N ARG A 78 6.72 3.60 8.95
CA ARG A 78 7.00 2.65 7.86
C ARG A 78 5.71 2.02 7.31
N PRO A 79 5.31 2.30 6.06
CA PRO A 79 4.11 1.70 5.46
C PRO A 79 4.14 0.18 5.25
N SER A 80 5.32 -0.44 5.38
CA SER A 80 5.53 -1.89 5.33
C SER A 80 5.33 -2.56 6.69
N SER A 81 5.35 -1.79 7.78
CA SER A 81 5.11 -2.31 9.12
C SER A 81 3.61 -2.52 9.36
N VAL A 82 3.28 -3.33 10.37
CA VAL A 82 1.90 -3.55 10.82
C VAL A 82 1.26 -2.24 11.28
N SER A 83 1.93 -1.50 12.18
CA SER A 83 1.43 -0.23 12.70
C SER A 83 1.24 0.82 11.61
N GLY A 84 2.20 0.95 10.69
CA GLY A 84 2.15 1.93 9.62
C GLY A 84 1.09 1.60 8.57
N ALA A 85 0.92 0.32 8.23
CA ALA A 85 -0.18 -0.11 7.36
C ALA A 85 -1.55 0.17 7.99
N LEU A 86 -1.74 -0.10 9.29
CA LEU A 86 -3.01 0.20 9.97
C LEU A 86 -3.26 1.71 10.15
N MET A 87 -2.19 2.50 10.34
CA MET A 87 -2.29 3.96 10.34
C MET A 87 -2.76 4.46 8.97
N ALA A 88 -2.12 4.02 7.88
CA ALA A 88 -2.50 4.38 6.53
C ALA A 88 -3.93 3.92 6.17
N ALA A 89 -4.35 2.73 6.62
CA ALA A 89 -5.73 2.26 6.49
C ALA A 89 -6.71 3.23 7.17
N ARG A 90 -6.45 3.58 8.44
CA ARG A 90 -7.30 4.51 9.19
C ARG A 90 -7.36 5.89 8.55
N ASP A 91 -6.24 6.42 8.06
CA ASP A 91 -6.21 7.74 7.45
C ASP A 91 -7.00 7.79 6.13
N ASN A 92 -6.92 6.72 5.32
CA ASN A 92 -7.79 6.56 4.16
C ASN A 92 -9.27 6.49 4.54
N ALA A 93 -9.61 5.70 5.58
CA ALA A 93 -10.98 5.62 6.08
C ALA A 93 -11.49 6.98 6.62
N ARG A 94 -10.62 7.76 7.26
CA ARG A 94 -10.95 9.10 7.77
C ARG A 94 -11.30 10.05 6.62
N GLY A 95 -10.55 9.98 5.53
CA GLY A 95 -10.75 10.81 4.34
C GLY A 95 -12.06 10.53 3.59
N VAL A 96 -12.68 9.37 3.83
CA VAL A 96 -13.91 8.92 3.17
C VAL A 96 -14.99 8.49 4.17
N ARG A 97 -15.02 9.14 5.35
CA ARG A 97 -15.95 8.77 6.44
C ARG A 97 -17.42 8.76 6.00
N ASP A 98 -17.80 9.65 5.10
CA ASP A 98 -19.19 9.75 4.59
C ASP A 98 -19.54 8.61 3.61
N ALA A 99 -18.55 7.90 3.07
CA ALA A 99 -18.72 6.77 2.16
C ALA A 99 -18.47 5.41 2.85
N LEU A 100 -18.21 5.40 4.16
CA LEU A 100 -17.98 4.19 4.95
C LEU A 100 -19.06 4.04 6.03
N PRO A 101 -19.55 2.81 6.27
CA PRO A 101 -20.37 2.55 7.45
C PRO A 101 -19.64 2.92 8.73
N LEU A 102 -20.39 3.41 9.71
CA LEU A 102 -19.85 3.83 11.00
C LEU A 102 -19.08 2.70 11.69
N ASP A 103 -19.62 1.48 11.66
CA ASP A 103 -19.02 0.31 12.32
C ASP A 103 -17.63 -0.03 11.77
N VAL A 104 -17.43 0.12 10.46
CA VAL A 104 -16.12 -0.11 9.81
C VAL A 104 -15.12 0.96 10.26
N TRP A 105 -15.54 2.23 10.27
CA TRP A 105 -14.72 3.34 10.76
C TRP A 105 -14.33 3.15 12.23
N GLU A 106 -15.29 2.82 13.09
CA GLU A 106 -15.05 2.61 14.51
C GLU A 106 -14.14 1.41 14.76
N CYS A 107 -14.31 0.32 14.01
CA CYS A 107 -13.43 -0.85 14.08
C CYS A 107 -11.97 -0.46 13.80
N LEU A 108 -11.71 0.32 12.74
CA LEU A 108 -10.37 0.78 12.40
C LEU A 108 -9.82 1.76 13.44
N ASN A 109 -10.66 2.67 13.96
CA ASN A 109 -10.24 3.64 14.96
C ASN A 109 -9.90 2.98 16.31
N VAL A 110 -10.72 2.04 16.78
CA VAL A 110 -10.44 1.23 17.98
C VAL A 110 -9.16 0.43 17.80
N THR A 111 -8.94 -0.14 16.61
CA THR A 111 -7.70 -0.86 16.28
C THR A 111 -6.50 0.08 16.42
N TRP A 112 -6.53 1.27 15.84
CA TRP A 112 -5.44 2.25 15.98
C TRP A 112 -5.11 2.61 17.43
N HIS A 113 -6.13 2.91 18.25
CA HIS A 113 -5.90 3.21 19.67
C HIS A 113 -5.38 1.98 20.43
N GLY A 114 -5.84 0.78 20.08
CA GLY A 114 -5.39 -0.48 20.67
C GLY A 114 -3.94 -0.84 20.34
N LEU A 115 -3.42 -0.46 19.15
CA LEU A 115 -2.02 -0.65 18.78
C LEU A 115 -1.11 0.11 19.75
N ARG A 116 -1.44 1.37 20.04
CA ARG A 116 -0.63 2.26 20.89
C ARG A 116 -0.61 1.85 22.36
N SER A 117 -1.70 1.28 22.89
CA SER A 117 -1.74 0.84 24.28
C SER A 117 -1.06 -0.51 24.50
N ARG A 118 -1.04 -1.37 23.47
CA ARG A 118 -0.47 -2.72 23.54
C ARG A 118 1.04 -2.77 23.26
N THR A 119 1.59 -1.78 22.57
CA THR A 119 3.06 -1.65 22.45
C THR A 119 3.74 -1.52 23.81
N SER A 120 3.05 -0.93 24.80
CA SER A 120 3.53 -0.76 26.18
C SER A 120 3.18 -1.89 27.15
N SER A 121 2.32 -2.85 26.77
CA SER A 121 1.67 -3.76 27.74
C SER A 121 2.33 -5.12 27.95
N GLY A 122 3.57 -5.33 27.49
CA GLY A 122 4.41 -6.48 27.88
C GLY A 122 4.00 -7.88 27.37
N GLY A 123 2.91 -8.03 26.61
CA GLY A 123 2.35 -9.33 26.18
C GLY A 123 3.14 -10.12 25.13
N GLY A 124 4.35 -9.68 24.76
CA GLY A 124 5.18 -10.26 23.71
C GLY A 124 4.64 -10.04 22.28
N PRO A 125 5.50 -10.18 21.24
CA PRO A 125 5.08 -9.96 19.85
C PRO A 125 3.97 -10.90 19.35
N HIS A 126 3.91 -12.16 19.81
CA HIS A 126 2.86 -13.10 19.41
C HIS A 126 1.45 -12.60 19.72
N THR A 127 1.20 -12.28 21.00
CA THR A 127 -0.12 -11.82 21.46
C THR A 127 -0.56 -10.58 20.71
N TYR A 128 0.40 -9.70 20.41
CA TYR A 128 0.16 -8.50 19.61
C TYR A 128 -0.24 -8.83 18.17
N LEU A 129 0.53 -9.68 17.47
CA LEU A 129 0.28 -10.03 16.08
C LEU A 129 -1.02 -10.82 15.90
N ARG A 130 -1.34 -11.72 16.82
CA ARG A 130 -2.63 -12.43 16.84
C ARG A 130 -3.79 -11.46 16.99
N TRP A 131 -3.70 -10.53 17.94
CA TRP A 131 -4.72 -9.50 18.12
C TRP A 131 -4.87 -8.64 16.86
N VAL A 132 -3.78 -8.26 16.20
CA VAL A 132 -3.84 -7.54 14.90
C VAL A 132 -4.60 -8.34 13.85
N ALA A 133 -4.29 -9.63 13.69
CA ALA A 133 -4.98 -10.49 12.72
C ALA A 133 -6.48 -10.60 13.02
N GLU A 134 -6.87 -10.70 14.30
CA GLU A 134 -8.27 -10.68 14.74
C GLU A 134 -8.96 -9.34 14.39
N ARG A 135 -8.29 -8.20 14.60
CA ARG A 135 -8.82 -6.88 14.24
C ARG A 135 -8.99 -6.70 12.73
N CYS A 136 -8.05 -7.20 11.94
CA CYS A 136 -8.14 -7.16 10.48
C CYS A 136 -9.28 -8.05 9.97
N ALA A 137 -9.44 -9.25 10.56
CA ALA A 137 -10.56 -10.15 10.25
C ALA A 137 -11.92 -9.52 10.61
N MET A 138 -12.02 -8.86 11.77
CA MET A 138 -13.23 -8.12 12.16
C MET A 138 -13.55 -6.99 11.18
N SER A 139 -12.54 -6.20 10.78
CA SER A 139 -12.71 -5.14 9.77
C SER A 139 -13.20 -5.71 8.44
N ALA A 140 -12.59 -6.79 7.96
CA ALA A 140 -12.99 -7.45 6.72
C ALA A 140 -14.43 -8.00 6.80
N GLY A 141 -14.81 -8.63 7.92
CA GLY A 141 -16.16 -9.13 8.15
C GLY A 141 -17.20 -8.02 8.15
N LEU A 142 -16.94 -6.91 8.86
CA LEU A 142 -17.84 -5.75 8.87
C LEU A 142 -17.99 -5.14 7.47
N VAL A 143 -16.91 -5.01 6.71
CA VAL A 143 -16.98 -4.54 5.31
C VAL A 143 -17.89 -5.44 4.47
N ASP A 144 -17.79 -6.75 4.62
CA ASP A 144 -18.57 -7.70 3.82
C ASP A 144 -20.03 -7.84 4.32
N GLU A 145 -20.32 -7.47 5.58
CA GLU A 145 -21.64 -7.58 6.21
C GLU A 145 -22.49 -6.31 6.09
N VAL A 146 -21.89 -5.13 6.27
CA VAL A 146 -22.66 -3.87 6.42
C VAL A 146 -22.52 -2.90 5.24
N MET A 147 -21.50 -3.05 4.38
CA MET A 147 -21.40 -2.22 3.18
C MET A 147 -22.30 -2.77 2.07
N SER A 148 -22.97 -1.89 1.36
CA SER A 148 -23.58 -2.26 0.08
C SER A 148 -22.48 -2.59 -0.93
N HIS A 149 -22.66 -3.65 -1.72
CA HIS A 149 -21.72 -4.03 -2.79
C HIS A 149 -21.86 -3.11 -4.01
N ASP A 150 -21.58 -1.82 -3.80
CA ASP A 150 -21.57 -0.77 -4.81
C ASP A 150 -20.13 -0.47 -5.30
N GLU A 151 -19.95 0.64 -6.02
CA GLU A 151 -18.63 1.06 -6.51
C GLU A 151 -17.58 1.11 -5.38
N GLY A 152 -17.95 1.62 -4.20
CA GLY A 152 -17.04 1.81 -3.09
C GLY A 152 -16.54 0.49 -2.52
N TRP A 153 -17.45 -0.47 -2.33
CA TRP A 153 -17.09 -1.83 -1.90
C TRP A 153 -16.17 -2.50 -2.92
N HIS A 154 -16.48 -2.40 -4.22
CA HIS A 154 -15.67 -3.03 -5.26
C HIS A 154 -14.26 -2.43 -5.35
N PHE A 155 -14.07 -1.11 -5.18
CA PHE A 155 -12.72 -0.52 -5.11
C PHE A 155 -11.90 -1.10 -3.95
N LEU A 156 -12.51 -1.21 -2.77
CA LEU A 156 -11.88 -1.82 -1.60
C LEU A 156 -11.54 -3.29 -1.87
N ALA A 157 -12.47 -4.05 -2.45
CA ALA A 157 -12.30 -5.46 -2.77
C ALA A 157 -11.16 -5.70 -3.79
N VAL A 158 -11.05 -4.87 -4.85
CA VAL A 158 -9.93 -4.94 -5.80
C VAL A 158 -8.60 -4.67 -5.10
N GLY A 159 -8.53 -3.63 -4.26
CA GLY A 159 -7.33 -3.33 -3.48
C GLY A 159 -6.91 -4.50 -2.61
N ARG A 160 -7.82 -5.02 -1.79
CA ARG A 160 -7.63 -6.20 -0.92
C ARG A 160 -7.12 -7.40 -1.72
N ALA A 161 -7.79 -7.73 -2.82
CA ALA A 161 -7.46 -8.89 -3.64
C ALA A 161 -6.09 -8.78 -4.32
N LEU A 162 -5.72 -7.60 -4.84
CA LEU A 162 -4.41 -7.39 -5.46
C LEU A 162 -3.27 -7.40 -4.43
N GLU A 163 -3.45 -6.82 -3.25
CA GLU A 163 -2.44 -6.88 -2.18
C GLU A 163 -2.21 -8.32 -1.72
N ARG A 164 -3.30 -9.07 -1.48
CA ARG A 164 -3.25 -10.49 -1.10
C ARG A 164 -2.48 -11.34 -2.11
N ALA A 165 -2.77 -11.14 -3.40
CA ALA A 165 -2.06 -11.83 -4.46
C ALA A 165 -0.57 -11.49 -4.44
N ASP A 166 -0.19 -10.20 -4.40
CA ASP A 166 1.21 -9.76 -4.38
C ASP A 166 1.99 -10.35 -3.20
N MET A 167 1.43 -10.27 -1.99
CA MET A 167 2.06 -10.79 -0.77
C MET A 167 2.22 -12.31 -0.80
N THR A 168 1.22 -13.04 -1.30
CA THR A 168 1.31 -14.50 -1.45
C THR A 168 2.37 -14.90 -2.46
N ILE A 169 2.49 -14.17 -3.59
CA ILE A 169 3.51 -14.42 -4.61
C ILE A 169 4.92 -14.17 -4.03
N ARG A 170 5.11 -13.07 -3.28
CA ARG A 170 6.40 -12.74 -2.63
C ARG A 170 6.78 -13.77 -1.58
N LEU A 171 5.83 -14.21 -0.77
CA LEU A 171 6.06 -15.23 0.24
C LEU A 171 6.46 -16.57 -0.39
N LEU A 172 5.81 -16.96 -1.49
CA LEU A 172 6.18 -18.14 -2.25
C LEU A 172 7.57 -17.99 -2.90
N ALA A 173 7.90 -16.83 -3.47
CA ALA A 173 9.23 -16.57 -4.03
C ALA A 173 10.33 -16.68 -2.96
N ALA A 174 10.08 -16.15 -1.76
CA ALA A 174 10.98 -16.27 -0.63
C ALA A 174 11.10 -17.71 -0.10
N ALA A 175 10.03 -18.51 -0.20
CA ALA A 175 10.07 -19.93 0.17
C ALA A 175 10.87 -20.76 -0.85
N ASP A 176 10.74 -20.45 -2.14
CA ASP A 176 11.45 -21.13 -3.23
C ASP A 176 12.95 -20.79 -3.26
N SER A 177 13.33 -19.58 -2.84
CA SER A 177 14.73 -19.15 -2.75
C SER A 177 15.48 -19.70 -1.53
N GLN A 178 14.77 -20.28 -0.55
CA GLN A 178 15.35 -20.82 0.68
C GLN A 178 15.94 -22.22 0.47
N THR A 179 17.23 -22.36 0.75
CA THR A 179 17.95 -23.64 0.76
C THR A 179 18.24 -24.17 2.19
N GLY A 180 17.56 -23.63 3.21
CA GLY A 180 17.81 -23.85 4.65
C GLY A 180 17.07 -25.04 5.30
N SER A 181 17.21 -25.18 6.63
CA SER A 181 16.84 -26.40 7.39
C SER A 181 15.39 -26.51 7.87
N VAL A 182 14.61 -25.41 7.87
CA VAL A 182 13.17 -25.49 8.17
C VAL A 182 12.42 -25.63 6.85
N PRO A 183 11.48 -26.60 6.70
CA PRO A 183 10.73 -26.74 5.47
C PRO A 183 9.98 -25.44 5.17
N PRO A 184 10.41 -24.64 4.17
CA PRO A 184 9.87 -23.29 3.94
C PRO A 184 8.38 -23.35 3.58
N TRP A 185 7.94 -24.53 3.13
CA TRP A 185 6.59 -24.85 2.70
C TRP A 185 5.56 -24.87 3.82
N ARG A 186 5.91 -25.35 5.03
CA ARG A 186 4.98 -25.31 6.16
C ARG A 186 4.77 -23.86 6.61
N ALA A 187 5.86 -23.11 6.75
CA ALA A 187 5.80 -21.70 7.12
C ALA A 187 5.04 -20.87 6.07
N LEU A 188 5.25 -21.12 4.77
CA LEU A 188 4.47 -20.52 3.69
C LEU A 188 2.96 -20.74 3.88
N VAL A 189 2.54 -22.00 4.01
CA VAL A 189 1.11 -22.35 4.12
C VAL A 189 0.49 -21.78 5.40
N SER A 190 1.21 -21.83 6.52
CA SER A 190 0.76 -21.26 7.80
C SER A 190 0.66 -19.73 7.76
N ALA A 191 1.62 -19.02 7.15
CA ALA A 191 1.60 -17.57 7.01
C ALA A 191 0.48 -17.10 6.08
N CYS A 192 0.10 -17.92 5.08
CA CYS A 192 -1.11 -17.71 4.31
C CYS A 192 -2.40 -18.00 5.10
N GLY A 193 -2.36 -18.51 6.34
CA GLY A 193 -3.54 -18.92 7.11
C GLY A 193 -4.24 -20.16 6.53
N GLY A 194 -3.49 -21.01 5.81
CA GLY A 194 -4.01 -22.14 5.05
C GLY A 194 -3.67 -23.51 5.62
N TRP A 195 -3.13 -23.59 6.84
CA TRP A 195 -2.63 -24.86 7.40
C TRP A 195 -3.73 -25.92 7.52
N GLU A 196 -4.86 -25.59 8.15
CA GLU A 196 -5.95 -26.54 8.37
C GLU A 196 -6.63 -26.97 7.06
N PRO A 197 -6.95 -26.05 6.11
CA PRO A 197 -7.43 -26.45 4.78
C PRO A 197 -6.42 -27.33 4.03
N TYR A 198 -5.13 -27.00 4.07
CA TYR A 198 -4.08 -27.76 3.40
C TYR A 198 -4.00 -29.20 3.92
N VAL A 199 -3.93 -29.37 5.25
CA VAL A 199 -3.85 -30.71 5.87
C VAL A 199 -5.08 -31.54 5.55
N ARG A 200 -6.27 -30.93 5.49
CA ARG A 200 -7.52 -31.62 5.13
C ARG A 200 -7.49 -32.20 3.72
N GLU A 201 -6.86 -31.50 2.78
CA GLU A 201 -6.78 -31.93 1.37
C GLU A 201 -5.58 -32.85 1.10
N HIS A 202 -4.43 -32.58 1.71
CA HIS A 202 -3.14 -33.20 1.36
C HIS A 202 -2.60 -34.17 2.44
N GLY A 203 -3.33 -34.43 3.52
CA GLY A 203 -2.97 -35.45 4.51
C GLY A 203 -1.77 -35.11 5.42
N GLY A 204 -1.35 -33.84 5.47
CA GLY A 204 -0.38 -33.35 6.45
C GLY A 204 1.11 -33.42 6.07
N MET A 205 1.48 -34.16 5.03
CA MET A 205 2.83 -34.06 4.45
C MET A 205 2.93 -32.81 3.57
N VAL A 206 3.89 -31.93 3.88
CA VAL A 206 4.10 -30.68 3.16
C VAL A 206 5.30 -30.82 2.24
N GLY A 207 5.05 -30.91 0.93
CA GLY A 207 6.06 -30.83 -0.11
C GLY A 207 6.04 -29.49 -0.82
N GLN A 208 7.15 -29.16 -1.49
CA GLN A 208 7.24 -27.97 -2.35
C GLN A 208 6.12 -27.90 -3.37
N HIS A 209 5.91 -29.00 -4.08
CA HIS A 209 4.94 -29.10 -5.17
C HIS A 209 3.51 -28.87 -4.68
N THR A 210 3.10 -29.58 -3.62
CA THR A 210 1.74 -29.49 -3.08
C THR A 210 1.47 -28.15 -2.42
N ALA A 211 2.45 -27.59 -1.68
CA ALA A 211 2.32 -26.27 -1.08
C ALA A 211 2.23 -25.16 -2.14
N ALA A 212 3.10 -25.18 -3.15
CA ALA A 212 3.07 -24.23 -4.25
C ALA A 212 1.76 -24.32 -5.04
N ALA A 213 1.30 -25.53 -5.37
CA ALA A 213 0.02 -25.75 -6.03
C ALA A 213 -1.16 -25.23 -5.19
N PHE A 214 -1.16 -25.47 -3.89
CA PHE A 214 -2.21 -24.99 -2.98
C PHE A 214 -2.26 -23.46 -2.93
N VAL A 215 -1.14 -22.77 -2.70
CA VAL A 215 -1.15 -21.30 -2.59
C VAL A 215 -1.28 -20.59 -3.95
N LEU A 216 -0.96 -21.24 -5.07
CA LEU A 216 -1.12 -20.65 -6.40
C LEU A 216 -2.48 -20.96 -7.03
N LEU A 217 -2.90 -22.22 -7.02
CA LEU A 217 -3.92 -22.77 -7.91
C LEU A 217 -5.21 -23.19 -7.21
N ASP A 218 -5.25 -23.29 -5.87
CA ASP A 218 -6.46 -23.73 -5.18
C ASP A 218 -7.64 -22.78 -5.46
N ARG A 219 -8.76 -23.31 -5.95
CA ARG A 219 -9.94 -22.52 -6.34
C ARG A 219 -10.82 -22.10 -5.15
N ARG A 220 -10.68 -22.76 -4.02
CA ARG A 220 -11.52 -22.63 -2.82
C ARG A 220 -10.82 -21.83 -1.73
N PHE A 221 -9.50 -21.91 -1.63
CA PHE A 221 -8.72 -21.23 -0.63
C PHE A 221 -8.71 -19.71 -0.88
N PRO A 222 -9.27 -18.86 0.01
CA PRO A 222 -9.44 -17.43 -0.25
C PRO A 222 -8.16 -16.63 -0.48
N ARG A 223 -7.02 -17.20 -0.07
CA ARG A 223 -5.68 -16.60 -0.18
C ARG A 223 -4.81 -17.23 -1.24
N SER A 224 -5.33 -18.19 -2.01
CA SER A 224 -4.61 -18.59 -3.21
C SER A 224 -4.53 -17.42 -4.19
N VAL A 225 -3.47 -17.40 -5.01
CA VAL A 225 -3.29 -16.37 -6.03
C VAL A 225 -4.43 -16.44 -7.06
N LEU A 226 -4.81 -17.64 -7.51
CA LEU A 226 -5.92 -17.82 -8.44
C LEU A 226 -7.23 -17.25 -7.89
N ARG A 227 -7.57 -17.54 -6.63
CA ARG A 227 -8.81 -17.04 -6.01
C ARG A 227 -8.78 -15.52 -5.82
N SER A 228 -7.63 -14.98 -5.42
CA SER A 228 -7.43 -13.53 -5.26
C SER A 228 -7.58 -12.80 -6.60
N LEU A 229 -6.94 -13.28 -7.67
CA LEU A 229 -7.09 -12.69 -9.00
C LEU A 229 -8.52 -12.83 -9.55
N THR A 230 -9.21 -13.93 -9.24
CA THR A 230 -10.62 -14.10 -9.59
C THR A 230 -11.49 -13.04 -8.91
N ALA A 231 -11.31 -12.81 -7.61
CA ALA A 231 -12.05 -11.78 -6.87
C ALA A 231 -11.78 -10.36 -7.40
N ALA A 232 -10.52 -10.08 -7.77
CA ALA A 232 -10.16 -8.81 -8.41
C ALA A 232 -10.84 -8.64 -9.76
N GLU A 233 -10.84 -9.67 -10.62
CA GLU A 233 -11.50 -9.62 -11.93
C GLU A 233 -13.01 -9.43 -11.82
N THR A 234 -13.67 -10.13 -10.89
CA THR A 234 -15.11 -9.97 -10.63
C THR A 234 -15.42 -8.53 -10.22
N SER A 235 -14.69 -7.98 -9.25
CA SER A 235 -14.95 -6.61 -8.79
C SER A 235 -14.64 -5.56 -9.85
N LEU A 236 -13.60 -5.77 -10.68
CA LEU A 236 -13.31 -4.90 -11.83
C LEU A 236 -14.42 -4.96 -12.89
N ALA A 237 -15.03 -6.13 -13.11
CA ALA A 237 -16.15 -6.27 -14.03
C ALA A 237 -17.37 -5.48 -13.56
N GLU A 238 -17.68 -5.51 -12.26
CA GLU A 238 -18.78 -4.73 -11.68
C GLU A 238 -18.51 -3.22 -11.75
N LEU A 239 -17.28 -2.78 -11.44
CA LEU A 239 -16.89 -1.37 -11.58
C LEU A 239 -17.05 -0.85 -13.02
N GLU A 240 -16.66 -1.65 -14.02
CA GLU A 240 -16.84 -1.32 -15.43
C GLU A 240 -18.33 -1.25 -15.81
N ALA A 241 -19.17 -2.12 -15.25
CA ALA A 241 -20.62 -2.12 -15.50
C ALA A 241 -21.32 -0.91 -14.87
N LEU A 242 -20.94 -0.54 -13.64
CA LEU A 242 -21.52 0.58 -12.90
C LEU A 242 -21.08 1.95 -13.44
N SER A 243 -19.87 2.06 -13.99
CA SER A 243 -19.28 3.33 -14.43
C SER A 243 -19.96 3.97 -15.65
N GLY A 244 -20.86 3.26 -16.36
CA GLY A 244 -21.69 3.80 -17.46
C GLY A 244 -20.95 4.42 -18.66
N SER A 245 -19.61 4.41 -18.67
CA SER A 245 -18.76 4.96 -19.72
C SER A 245 -18.99 4.18 -21.02
N PRO A 246 -18.94 4.79 -22.22
CA PRO A 246 -18.99 4.04 -23.48
C PRO A 246 -17.89 3.00 -23.46
N VAL A 247 -18.31 1.75 -23.25
CA VAL A 247 -17.46 0.62 -22.93
C VAL A 247 -16.36 0.55 -23.98
N ARG A 248 -15.15 1.01 -23.64
CA ARG A 248 -13.95 0.51 -24.32
C ARG A 248 -13.97 -0.96 -23.99
N ASP A 249 -14.35 -1.80 -24.96
CA ASP A 249 -14.38 -3.25 -24.80
C ASP A 249 -13.07 -3.65 -24.09
N PRO A 250 -13.14 -4.14 -22.83
CA PRO A 250 -11.94 -4.48 -22.07
C PRO A 250 -11.11 -5.52 -22.81
N ARG A 251 -11.72 -6.30 -23.73
CA ARG A 251 -11.02 -7.24 -24.60
C ARG A 251 -10.17 -6.55 -25.66
N ARG A 252 -10.42 -5.27 -25.95
CA ARG A 252 -9.73 -4.44 -26.94
C ARG A 252 -8.75 -3.44 -26.33
N ASP A 253 -8.87 -3.11 -25.05
CA ASP A 253 -7.91 -2.25 -24.35
C ASP A 253 -6.84 -3.08 -23.63
N PRO A 254 -5.58 -3.13 -24.13
CA PRO A 254 -4.49 -3.85 -23.48
C PRO A 254 -4.16 -3.32 -22.08
N SER A 255 -4.52 -2.07 -21.81
CA SER A 255 -4.26 -1.37 -20.55
C SER A 255 -5.40 -1.50 -19.53
N SER A 256 -6.52 -2.17 -19.88
CA SER A 256 -7.58 -2.47 -18.92
C SER A 256 -7.06 -3.37 -17.80
N ALA A 257 -7.29 -2.96 -16.56
CA ALA A 257 -6.95 -3.74 -15.37
C ALA A 257 -7.62 -5.12 -15.41
N ARG A 258 -8.89 -5.19 -15.82
CA ARG A 258 -9.64 -6.44 -15.93
C ARG A 258 -9.01 -7.39 -16.95
N ARG A 259 -8.59 -6.89 -18.11
CA ARG A 259 -7.90 -7.71 -19.13
C ARG A 259 -6.57 -8.24 -18.62
N ILE A 260 -5.78 -7.40 -17.95
CA ILE A 260 -4.48 -7.78 -17.38
C ILE A 260 -4.67 -8.91 -16.37
N VAL A 261 -5.57 -8.73 -15.40
CA VAL A 261 -5.88 -9.73 -14.37
C VAL A 261 -6.48 -11.00 -14.98
N GLY A 262 -7.51 -10.86 -15.82
CA GLY A 262 -8.24 -11.99 -16.41
C GLY A 262 -7.40 -12.88 -17.31
N ARG A 263 -6.46 -12.31 -18.08
CA ARG A 263 -5.50 -13.10 -18.88
C ARG A 263 -4.64 -13.99 -17.98
N THR A 264 -4.02 -13.41 -16.97
CA THR A 264 -3.13 -14.13 -16.06
C THR A 264 -3.89 -15.15 -15.22
N ARG A 265 -5.07 -14.77 -14.70
CA ARG A 265 -5.98 -15.68 -13.98
C ARG A 265 -6.39 -16.87 -14.82
N THR A 266 -6.77 -16.65 -16.09
CA THR A 266 -7.08 -17.74 -17.03
C THR A 266 -5.87 -18.65 -17.25
N GLY A 267 -4.68 -18.07 -17.42
CA GLY A 267 -3.44 -18.84 -17.55
C GLY A 267 -3.13 -19.71 -16.32
N LEU A 268 -3.46 -19.26 -15.11
CA LEU A 268 -3.35 -20.07 -13.90
C LEU A 268 -4.43 -21.17 -13.83
N ASP A 269 -5.66 -20.86 -14.23
CA ASP A 269 -6.81 -21.76 -14.06
C ASP A 269 -6.72 -23.06 -14.88
N TYR A 270 -5.96 -23.05 -15.97
CA TYR A 270 -5.71 -24.21 -16.84
C TYR A 270 -4.34 -24.86 -16.61
N ARG A 271 -3.54 -24.38 -15.64
CA ARG A 271 -2.26 -25.02 -15.30
C ARG A 271 -2.48 -26.23 -14.41
N THR A 272 -1.63 -27.23 -14.60
CA THR A 272 -1.60 -28.40 -13.72
C THR A 272 -0.47 -28.27 -12.71
N GLY A 273 -0.66 -28.82 -11.50
CA GLY A 273 0.38 -28.76 -10.47
C GLY A 273 1.71 -29.33 -10.95
N THR A 274 1.69 -30.38 -11.78
CA THR A 274 2.87 -31.08 -12.32
C THR A 274 3.81 -30.18 -13.14
N GLU A 275 3.32 -29.12 -13.75
CA GLU A 275 4.10 -28.18 -14.57
C GLU A 275 4.77 -27.07 -13.74
N LEU A 276 4.38 -26.91 -12.47
CA LEU A 276 4.81 -25.78 -11.64
C LEU A 276 6.32 -25.75 -11.33
N PRO A 277 7.00 -26.85 -10.93
CA PRO A 277 8.36 -26.73 -10.38
C PRO A 277 9.40 -26.16 -11.34
N ALA A 278 9.33 -26.49 -12.63
CA ALA A 278 10.32 -26.04 -13.62
C ALA A 278 10.13 -24.56 -14.01
N GLU A 279 8.90 -24.05 -13.95
CA GLU A 279 8.55 -22.71 -14.39
C GLU A 279 8.34 -21.71 -13.24
N LEU A 280 8.44 -22.17 -11.99
CA LEU A 280 7.99 -21.41 -10.82
C LEU A 280 8.62 -20.01 -10.73
N PRO A 281 9.95 -19.81 -10.81
CA PRO A 281 10.52 -18.47 -10.71
C PRO A 281 10.04 -17.52 -11.81
N THR A 282 9.95 -18.02 -13.04
CA THR A 282 9.47 -17.25 -14.20
C THR A 282 8.00 -16.88 -14.05
N LEU A 283 7.18 -17.81 -13.56
CA LEU A 283 5.77 -17.61 -13.28
C LEU A 283 5.57 -16.57 -12.18
N LEU A 284 6.28 -16.67 -11.06
CA LEU A 284 6.17 -15.72 -9.94
C LEU A 284 6.54 -14.30 -10.38
N ALA A 285 7.62 -14.13 -11.14
CA ALA A 285 8.01 -12.83 -11.68
C ALA A 285 6.95 -12.25 -12.63
N ALA A 286 6.32 -13.10 -13.47
CA ALA A 286 5.22 -12.67 -14.34
C ALA A 286 3.96 -12.28 -13.56
N LEU A 287 3.64 -12.99 -12.48
CA LEU A 287 2.53 -12.69 -11.59
C LEU A 287 2.72 -11.36 -10.86
N GLN A 288 3.91 -11.08 -10.32
CA GLN A 288 4.23 -9.79 -9.69
C GLN A 288 4.08 -8.63 -10.68
N ARG A 289 4.61 -8.78 -11.91
CA ARG A 289 4.43 -7.77 -12.97
C ARG A 289 2.96 -7.57 -13.32
N THR A 290 2.16 -8.63 -13.31
CA THR A 290 0.72 -8.55 -13.55
C THR A 290 0.03 -7.74 -12.47
N VAL A 291 0.27 -8.04 -11.19
CA VAL A 291 -0.36 -7.33 -10.07
C VAL A 291 0.05 -5.85 -10.06
N HIS A 292 1.33 -5.55 -10.30
CA HIS A 292 1.80 -4.18 -10.45
C HIS A 292 1.12 -3.46 -11.62
N SER A 293 1.06 -4.10 -12.79
CA SER A 293 0.44 -3.52 -14.00
C SER A 293 -1.06 -3.30 -13.82
N ALA A 294 -1.74 -4.21 -13.12
CA ALA A 294 -3.14 -4.08 -12.76
C ALA A 294 -3.37 -2.89 -11.83
N HIS A 295 -2.54 -2.71 -10.79
CA HIS A 295 -2.59 -1.52 -9.94
C HIS A 295 -2.42 -0.23 -10.75
N VAL A 296 -1.41 -0.15 -11.62
CA VAL A 296 -1.18 1.03 -12.47
C VAL A 296 -2.39 1.32 -13.37
N ALA A 297 -2.98 0.27 -13.95
CA ALA A 297 -4.18 0.39 -14.78
C ALA A 297 -5.39 0.89 -14.00
N VAL A 298 -5.63 0.38 -12.79
CA VAL A 298 -6.70 0.86 -11.89
C VAL A 298 -6.48 2.35 -11.58
N SER A 299 -5.28 2.73 -11.16
CA SER A 299 -4.97 4.12 -10.82
C SER A 299 -5.17 5.08 -11.99
N ARG A 300 -4.78 4.67 -13.20
CA ARG A 300 -4.98 5.49 -14.41
C ARG A 300 -6.44 5.62 -14.80
N SER A 301 -7.23 4.57 -14.62
CA SER A 301 -8.63 4.50 -15.08
C SER A 301 -9.59 5.19 -14.12
N PHE A 302 -9.31 5.13 -12.80
CA PHE A 302 -10.27 5.55 -11.78
C PHE A 302 -9.78 6.68 -10.86
N PHE A 303 -8.46 6.86 -10.65
CA PHE A 303 -7.94 7.82 -9.66
C PHE A 303 -7.47 9.15 -10.27
N ARG A 304 -7.48 9.28 -11.60
CA ARG A 304 -7.10 10.54 -12.27
C ARG A 304 -8.27 11.53 -12.27
N ARG A 305 -7.98 12.70 -11.67
CA ARG A 305 -8.79 13.92 -11.56
C ARG A 305 -9.70 14.23 -12.76
N GLY A 306 -10.94 14.62 -12.46
CA GLY A 306 -11.52 15.80 -13.08
C GLY A 306 -10.72 17.02 -12.64
N ASP A 307 -9.98 17.58 -13.59
CA ASP A 307 -9.79 19.01 -13.86
C ASP A 307 -8.72 19.14 -14.95
N GLU A 308 -9.05 18.75 -16.18
CA GLU A 308 -8.81 19.71 -17.26
C GLU A 308 -9.89 20.79 -17.11
N VAL A 309 -9.77 21.64 -16.09
CA VAL A 309 -10.23 23.00 -16.31
C VAL A 309 -9.19 23.56 -17.27
N THR A 310 -9.50 23.52 -18.56
CA THR A 310 -8.89 24.41 -19.54
C THR A 310 -9.17 25.84 -19.10
N TRP A 311 -8.35 26.37 -18.19
CA TRP A 311 -8.23 27.80 -17.96
C TRP A 311 -7.60 28.51 -19.17
N ALA A 312 -7.29 27.78 -20.24
CA ALA A 312 -6.76 28.30 -21.48
C ALA A 312 -7.84 28.66 -22.52
N THR A 313 -9.04 29.12 -22.15
CA THR A 313 -9.92 29.85 -23.10
C THR A 313 -10.90 30.83 -22.44
N ILE A 314 -10.49 31.53 -21.37
CA ILE A 314 -11.21 32.75 -20.95
C ILE A 314 -10.32 34.01 -21.09
N GLY A 315 -8.99 33.86 -21.14
CA GLY A 315 -8.09 34.98 -21.42
C GLY A 315 -7.89 35.31 -22.91
N ALA A 316 -8.02 34.33 -23.82
CA ALA A 316 -7.64 34.51 -25.22
C ALA A 316 -8.66 35.33 -26.03
N GLU A 317 -9.96 35.18 -25.77
CA GLU A 317 -10.98 35.98 -26.46
C GLU A 317 -11.06 37.41 -25.92
N GLN A 318 -10.81 37.64 -24.62
CA GLN A 318 -10.74 38.98 -24.05
C GLN A 318 -9.46 39.74 -24.44
N LEU A 319 -8.31 39.06 -24.57
CA LEU A 319 -7.08 39.67 -25.09
C LEU A 319 -7.16 39.92 -26.61
N ALA A 320 -7.81 39.04 -27.38
CA ALA A 320 -8.05 39.28 -28.81
C ALA A 320 -9.02 40.45 -29.07
N ALA A 321 -10.08 40.59 -28.25
CA ALA A 321 -11.00 41.71 -28.33
C ALA A 321 -10.35 43.05 -27.92
N GLN A 322 -9.41 43.04 -26.97
CA GLN A 322 -8.64 44.23 -26.57
C GLN A 322 -7.57 44.62 -27.60
N HIS A 323 -6.90 43.64 -28.24
CA HIS A 323 -5.91 43.92 -29.29
C HIS A 323 -6.55 44.47 -30.58
N LEU A 324 -7.74 43.99 -30.96
CA LEU A 324 -8.49 44.54 -32.11
C LEU A 324 -9.01 45.96 -31.84
N SER A 325 -9.40 46.27 -30.59
CA SER A 325 -9.81 47.62 -30.18
C SER A 325 -8.61 48.60 -30.10
N ALA A 326 -7.43 48.13 -29.69
CA ALA A 326 -6.21 48.95 -29.61
C ALA A 326 -5.62 49.30 -30.99
N GLN A 327 -5.73 48.41 -31.98
CA GLN A 327 -5.26 48.69 -33.35
C GLN A 327 -6.15 49.69 -34.09
N HIS A 328 -7.44 49.77 -33.77
CA HIS A 328 -8.34 50.78 -34.33
C HIS A 328 -8.08 52.19 -33.76
N LEU A 329 -7.61 52.29 -32.50
CA LEU A 329 -7.29 53.57 -31.84
C LEU A 329 -5.87 54.08 -32.13
N SER A 330 -4.93 53.21 -32.50
CA SER A 330 -3.56 53.58 -32.88
C SER A 330 -3.43 54.17 -34.29
N GLY A 331 -4.45 54.03 -35.14
CA GLY A 331 -4.44 54.55 -36.52
C GLY A 331 -4.80 56.04 -36.64
N GLN A 332 -5.32 56.68 -35.59
CA GLN A 332 -5.87 58.04 -35.66
C GLN A 332 -5.05 59.13 -34.95
N ARG A 333 -3.86 58.82 -34.41
CA ARG A 333 -3.00 59.84 -33.74
C ARG A 333 -1.61 59.95 -34.35
N ARG A 334 -1.56 60.43 -35.61
CA ARG A 334 -0.36 61.05 -36.19
C ARG A 334 -0.73 62.41 -36.80
N SER A 335 -0.65 63.47 -36.01
CA SER A 335 -0.49 64.86 -36.48
C SER A 335 -0.19 65.85 -35.34
N ALA A 336 1.10 65.93 -34.96
CA ALA A 336 1.91 67.13 -34.62
C ALA A 336 1.44 68.15 -33.51
N PRO A 337 2.23 69.21 -33.17
CA PRO A 337 3.42 69.19 -32.30
C PRO A 337 3.44 70.32 -31.22
N GLY A 338 4.43 70.33 -30.30
CA GLY A 338 4.84 71.55 -29.57
C GLY A 338 5.27 71.40 -28.09
N SER A 339 6.56 71.62 -27.83
CA SER A 339 7.30 71.67 -26.53
C SER A 339 7.09 73.03 -25.78
N PRO A 340 7.80 73.44 -24.68
CA PRO A 340 8.81 72.76 -23.81
C PRO A 340 8.81 73.08 -22.27
N ALA A 341 9.72 72.39 -21.53
CA ALA A 341 10.58 72.78 -20.37
C ALA A 341 9.97 73.21 -18.99
N ALA A 342 10.16 72.48 -17.86
CA ALA A 342 11.33 72.31 -16.92
C ALA A 342 11.35 73.36 -15.75
N PRO A 343 12.10 73.24 -14.60
CA PRO A 343 12.87 72.11 -14.02
C PRO A 343 12.82 71.96 -12.44
N ALA A 344 13.47 70.87 -11.97
CA ALA A 344 14.39 70.70 -10.81
C ALA A 344 13.99 70.92 -9.32
N GLY A 345 14.32 69.91 -8.50
CA GLY A 345 14.50 70.02 -7.04
C GLY A 345 14.74 68.68 -6.33
N SER A 346 15.99 68.39 -5.97
CA SER A 346 16.51 67.35 -5.04
C SER A 346 17.71 68.01 -4.31
N PRO A 347 18.41 67.44 -3.30
CA PRO A 347 18.29 66.15 -2.59
C PRO A 347 18.52 66.24 -1.05
N ALA A 348 18.47 65.11 -0.31
CA ALA A 348 19.20 64.77 0.96
C ALA A 348 18.47 63.58 1.64
N SER A 349 19.05 62.62 2.37
CA SER A 349 20.41 62.18 2.73
C SER A 349 20.25 60.81 3.46
N ARG A 350 21.24 59.92 3.35
CA ARG A 350 21.41 58.59 4.01
C ARG A 350 22.29 58.74 5.30
N PRO A 351 22.75 57.70 6.06
CA PRO A 351 22.29 56.34 6.47
C PRO A 351 22.55 56.11 8.03
N PRO A 352 23.16 55.01 8.62
CA PRO A 352 23.06 53.52 8.57
C PRO A 352 22.90 52.75 9.96
N VAL A 353 22.60 51.42 9.93
CA VAL A 353 23.18 50.24 10.71
C VAL A 353 23.08 50.20 12.28
N THR A 354 22.71 49.13 13.03
CA THR A 354 23.46 47.88 13.40
C THR A 354 22.69 46.98 14.42
N LEU A 355 22.97 45.66 14.46
CA LEU A 355 22.66 44.63 15.51
C LEU A 355 23.56 44.76 16.78
N PRO A 356 23.26 44.14 17.96
CA PRO A 356 23.92 42.87 18.41
C PRO A 356 23.12 41.97 19.44
N VAL A 357 23.23 40.62 19.48
CA VAL A 357 24.11 39.65 20.24
C VAL A 357 23.67 39.27 21.70
N GLN A 358 23.65 37.94 21.99
CA GLN A 358 23.48 37.27 23.32
C GLN A 358 24.75 37.29 24.22
N PRO A 359 24.69 36.92 25.52
CA PRO A 359 25.08 35.55 26.00
C PRO A 359 24.32 35.14 27.31
N GLY A 360 24.42 33.98 27.99
CA GLY A 360 25.24 32.76 27.94
C GLY A 360 24.82 31.79 29.09
N ALA A 361 25.28 30.53 29.04
CA ALA A 361 25.16 29.46 30.07
C ALA A 361 26.20 29.66 31.23
N PRO A 362 26.44 28.79 32.26
CA PRO A 362 26.72 27.32 32.14
C PRO A 362 26.54 26.37 33.40
N VAL A 363 26.98 25.09 33.24
CA VAL A 363 27.51 24.06 34.22
C VAL A 363 26.50 23.25 35.09
N ALA A 364 26.24 21.94 34.91
CA ALA A 364 26.99 20.66 35.10
C ALA A 364 26.86 20.01 36.50
N THR A 365 26.49 18.73 36.57
CA THR A 365 27.05 17.66 37.46
C THR A 365 26.27 16.33 37.33
N ALA A 366 27.01 15.22 37.30
CA ALA A 366 26.63 13.82 37.63
C ALA A 366 27.68 13.33 38.67
N PRO A 367 27.71 12.07 39.19
CA PRO A 367 26.80 10.90 39.13
C PRO A 367 26.53 10.22 40.52
N ALA A 368 25.71 9.16 40.60
CA ALA A 368 25.88 8.00 41.54
C ALA A 368 24.77 6.92 41.41
N LEU A 369 25.17 5.65 41.27
CA LEU A 369 24.51 4.41 41.76
C LEU A 369 25.07 4.09 43.17
N PRO A 370 24.60 3.13 44.04
CA PRO A 370 23.99 1.80 43.72
C PRO A 370 22.97 1.20 44.76
N GLY A 371 22.49 -0.05 44.47
CA GLY A 371 21.94 -1.05 45.43
C GLY A 371 20.43 -0.96 45.73
N GLY A 372 19.64 -2.02 45.94
CA GLY A 372 19.82 -3.47 46.04
C GLY A 372 18.58 -4.08 46.75
N LEU A 373 18.25 -5.36 46.46
CA LEU A 373 17.37 -6.30 47.19
C LEU A 373 15.84 -5.97 47.18
N ALA A 374 14.90 -6.91 47.10
CA ALA A 374 14.87 -8.37 47.32
C ALA A 374 13.83 -9.04 46.39
#